data_AF-A0A4Q2M9F8-F1
#
_entry.id   AF-A0A4Q2M9F8-F1
#
_cell.length_a   1.000
_cell.length_b   1.000
_cell.length_c   1.000
_cell.angle_alpha   90.00
_cell.angle_beta   90.00
_cell.angle_gamma   90.00
#
_symmetry.space_group_name_H-M   'P 1'
#
loop_
_entity.id
_entity.type
_entity.pdbx_description
1 polymer ?
#
loop_
_entity_poly.entity_id
_entity_poly.type
_entity_poly.pdbx_seq_one_letter_code
_entity_poly.pdbx_strand_id
1 'polypeptide(L)'
;MRQRGTMARAGRGPHVAAVVFTGSVLALAGCSAPPAPPAETIYVTVTATPTPTPTPPPEAAPAPEPEAPPAPEPVPNAPAPEIEWGPAYDTGSIAGATGTPETAGDGSLVRYVVVSGDSFFDIAQRFDLPQQQLLRMNPQIHDFGETVYIGQVINLDWTQTG
;
A
#
# COMPACT_ATOMS: atom_id res chain seq x y z
N MET A 1 34.17 -63.21 33.50
CA MET A 1 34.54 -62.28 32.41
C MET A 1 35.03 -60.97 33.04
N ARG A 2 36.36 -60.77 33.04
CA ARG A 2 37.08 -59.72 32.26
C ARG A 2 36.72 -58.29 32.71
N GLN A 3 37.53 -57.73 33.62
CA GLN A 3 38.63 -56.77 33.35
C GLN A 3 38.11 -55.33 33.17
N ARG A 4 38.32 -54.47 34.18
CA ARG A 4 39.47 -53.55 34.38
C ARG A 4 39.34 -52.27 33.54
N GLY A 5 39.35 -51.12 34.21
CA GLY A 5 39.38 -49.82 33.55
C GLY A 5 39.58 -48.68 34.54
N THR A 6 40.80 -48.57 35.04
CA THR A 6 41.31 -47.56 35.96
C THR A 6 41.59 -46.23 35.26
N MET A 7 41.58 -45.16 36.05
CA MET A 7 42.35 -43.91 35.93
C MET A 7 41.75 -42.70 35.21
N ALA A 8 41.45 -41.73 36.08
CA ALA A 8 41.42 -40.29 35.89
C ALA A 8 42.58 -39.71 35.07
N ARG A 9 42.31 -38.57 34.41
CA ARG A 9 43.24 -37.44 34.44
C ARG A 9 42.54 -36.11 34.14
N ALA A 10 42.71 -35.18 35.08
CA ALA A 10 42.40 -33.76 34.96
C ALA A 10 43.49 -33.01 34.17
N GLY A 11 43.12 -31.88 33.56
CA GLY A 11 44.00 -30.83 33.06
C GLY A 11 43.13 -29.74 32.42
N ARG A 12 42.77 -28.65 33.12
CA ARG A 12 43.55 -27.42 33.38
C ARG A 12 44.07 -26.81 32.07
N GLY A 13 43.32 -25.80 31.58
CA GLY A 13 43.63 -25.07 30.35
C GLY A 13 44.76 -24.05 30.49
N PRO A 14 44.91 -23.18 29.49
CA PRO A 14 45.24 -21.78 29.70
C PRO A 14 44.24 -20.87 28.92
N HIS A 15 43.68 -19.80 29.48
CA HIS A 15 44.28 -18.51 29.83
C HIS A 15 44.87 -17.72 28.64
N VAL A 16 44.13 -16.64 28.33
CA VAL A 16 44.56 -15.32 27.82
C VAL A 16 44.81 -15.17 26.32
N ALA A 17 43.97 -14.35 25.68
CA ALA A 17 44.42 -13.18 24.92
C ALA A 17 43.21 -12.29 24.60
N ALA A 18 42.86 -11.40 25.53
CA ALA A 18 42.08 -10.22 25.22
C ALA A 18 42.96 -9.32 24.35
N VAL A 19 42.70 -9.31 23.04
CA VAL A 19 43.35 -8.39 22.11
C VAL A 19 42.58 -7.07 22.16
N VAL A 20 43.08 -6.15 22.98
CA VAL A 20 42.67 -4.75 22.96
C VAL A 20 43.21 -4.14 21.67
N PHE A 21 42.35 -4.03 20.65
CA PHE A 21 42.63 -3.23 19.46
C PHE A 21 42.49 -1.75 19.84
N THR A 22 43.57 -1.14 20.31
CA THR A 22 43.73 0.33 20.28
C THR A 22 43.92 0.75 18.83
N GLY A 23 42.82 0.79 18.09
CA GLY A 23 42.74 1.42 16.78
C GLY A 23 42.61 2.93 16.96
N SER A 24 43.71 3.65 16.84
CA SER A 24 43.74 5.10 16.73
C SER A 24 42.81 5.56 15.60
N VAL A 25 41.69 6.19 15.95
CA VAL A 25 40.86 6.92 14.99
C VAL A 25 41.63 8.16 14.57
N LEU A 26 42.30 8.09 13.42
CA LEU A 26 42.88 9.24 12.76
C LEU A 26 41.72 10.11 12.25
N ALA A 27 41.33 11.12 13.03
CA ALA A 27 40.34 12.10 12.60
C ALA A 27 40.93 12.93 11.45
N LEU A 28 40.54 12.60 10.21
CA LEU A 28 40.74 13.47 9.06
C LEU A 28 39.86 14.73 9.25
N ALA A 29 40.44 15.77 9.82
CA ALA A 29 39.85 17.11 9.84
C ALA A 29 39.86 17.67 8.40
N GLY A 30 38.75 17.50 7.69
CA GLY A 30 38.53 18.16 6.40
C GLY A 30 38.22 19.65 6.60
N CYS A 31 38.99 20.53 5.95
CA CYS A 31 38.55 21.91 5.64
C CYS A 31 37.48 21.84 4.54
N SER A 32 36.25 22.29 4.75
CA SER A 32 35.74 23.68 4.80
C SER A 32 35.39 24.27 3.43
N ALA A 33 34.12 24.66 3.26
CA ALA A 33 33.73 25.93 2.64
C ALA A 33 32.33 26.32 3.17
N PRO A 34 32.13 27.55 3.69
CA PRO A 34 30.78 28.04 4.01
C PRO A 34 29.96 28.25 2.73
N PRO A 35 28.62 28.12 2.79
CA PRO A 35 27.76 28.30 1.63
C PRO A 35 27.86 29.74 1.10
N ALA A 36 28.03 29.87 -0.22
CA ALA A 36 28.10 31.17 -0.89
C ALA A 36 26.79 31.96 -0.70
N PRO A 37 26.85 33.28 -0.40
CA PRO A 37 25.65 34.10 -0.31
C PRO A 37 24.98 34.23 -1.69
N PRO A 38 23.64 34.34 -1.73
CA PRO A 38 22.91 34.51 -2.99
C PRO A 38 23.30 35.82 -3.67
N ALA A 39 23.41 35.80 -5.01
CA ALA A 39 23.73 36.98 -5.79
C ALA A 39 22.63 38.05 -5.65
N GLU A 40 23.02 39.25 -5.20
CA GLU A 40 22.11 40.38 -5.07
C GLU A 40 21.77 40.95 -6.45
N THR A 41 20.49 40.93 -6.79
CA THR A 41 19.97 41.45 -8.05
C THR A 41 19.76 42.96 -7.89
N ILE A 42 20.47 43.77 -8.67
CA ILE A 42 20.30 45.23 -8.66
C ILE A 42 19.11 45.60 -9.56
N TYR A 43 18.05 46.11 -8.94
CA TYR A 43 16.86 46.58 -9.63
C TYR A 43 16.97 48.08 -9.94
N VAL A 44 16.99 48.43 -11.22
CA VAL A 44 16.91 49.83 -11.68
C VAL A 44 15.43 50.17 -11.89
N THR A 45 14.86 51.00 -11.01
CA THR A 45 13.49 51.47 -11.16
C THR A 45 13.49 52.83 -11.86
N VAL A 46 12.95 52.89 -13.08
CA VAL A 46 12.70 54.15 -13.79
C VAL A 46 11.34 54.69 -13.34
N THR A 47 11.33 55.84 -12.67
CA THR A 47 10.11 56.52 -12.24
C THR A 47 9.47 57.21 -13.45
N ALA A 48 8.37 56.66 -13.97
CA ALA A 48 7.56 57.34 -14.97
C ALA A 48 6.80 58.53 -14.36
N THR A 49 6.87 59.70 -15.00
CA THR A 49 6.06 60.87 -14.65
C THR A 49 4.58 60.58 -14.96
N PRO A 50 3.65 60.68 -13.98
CA PRO A 50 2.25 60.37 -14.24
C PRO A 50 1.61 61.44 -15.14
N THR A 51 1.08 61.01 -16.27
CA THR A 51 0.13 61.78 -17.09
C THR A 51 -1.14 62.02 -16.27
N PRO A 52 -1.74 63.23 -16.26
CA PRO A 52 -2.95 63.46 -15.48
C PRO A 52 -4.11 62.60 -15.98
N THR A 53 -4.64 61.78 -15.07
CA THR A 53 -5.82 60.93 -15.30
C THR A 53 -7.05 61.81 -15.50
N PRO A 54 -7.80 61.70 -16.60
CA PRO A 54 -9.06 62.41 -16.75
C PRO A 54 -10.05 61.95 -15.67
N THR A 55 -10.76 62.91 -15.06
CA THR A 55 -11.84 62.64 -14.10
C THR A 55 -12.89 61.71 -14.75
N PRO A 56 -13.21 60.55 -14.14
CA PRO A 56 -14.20 59.67 -14.71
C PRO A 56 -15.59 60.35 -14.70
N PRO A 57 -16.42 60.14 -15.73
CA PRO A 57 -17.81 60.56 -15.71
C PRO A 57 -18.53 59.90 -14.52
N PRO A 58 -19.58 60.54 -13.96
CA PRO A 58 -20.29 59.97 -12.82
C PRO A 58 -20.78 58.56 -13.14
N GLU A 59 -20.39 57.62 -12.28
CA GLU A 59 -20.75 56.22 -12.39
C GLU A 59 -22.28 56.10 -12.39
N ALA A 60 -22.82 55.60 -13.50
CA ALA A 60 -24.24 55.29 -13.59
C ALA A 60 -24.58 54.30 -12.47
N ALA A 61 -25.69 54.54 -11.77
CA ALA A 61 -26.19 53.59 -10.77
C ALA A 61 -26.18 52.17 -11.37
N PRO A 62 -25.69 51.15 -10.62
CA PRO A 62 -25.58 49.81 -11.15
C PRO A 62 -26.97 49.38 -11.63
N ALA A 63 -27.04 48.95 -12.89
CA ALA A 63 -28.21 48.23 -13.39
C ALA A 63 -28.49 47.06 -12.45
N PRO A 64 -29.76 46.73 -12.14
CA PRO A 64 -30.07 45.58 -11.30
C PRO A 64 -29.39 44.35 -11.88
N GLU A 65 -28.55 43.70 -11.07
CA GLU A 65 -27.90 42.45 -11.43
C GLU A 65 -28.99 41.44 -11.80
N PRO A 66 -28.92 40.79 -12.99
CA PRO A 66 -29.92 39.81 -13.38
C PRO A 66 -30.04 38.74 -12.29
N GLU A 67 -31.26 38.49 -11.81
CA GLU A 67 -31.51 37.43 -10.83
C GLU A 67 -30.89 36.12 -11.35
N ALA A 68 -30.02 35.51 -10.54
CA ALA A 68 -29.40 34.25 -10.90
C ALA A 68 -30.49 33.20 -11.21
N PRO A 69 -30.35 32.39 -12.27
CA PRO A 69 -31.36 31.38 -12.58
C PRO A 69 -31.56 30.45 -11.38
N PRO A 70 -32.80 29.98 -11.14
CA PRO A 70 -33.09 29.09 -10.03
C PRO A 70 -32.23 27.83 -10.13
N ALA A 71 -31.67 27.38 -9.00
CA ALA A 71 -30.95 26.12 -8.94
C ALA A 71 -31.84 24.99 -9.48
N PRO A 72 -31.31 24.07 -10.30
CA PRO A 72 -32.09 22.97 -10.83
C PRO A 72 -32.66 22.13 -9.67
N GLU A 73 -33.92 21.71 -9.81
CA GLU A 73 -34.55 20.80 -8.84
C GLU A 73 -33.70 19.52 -8.69
N PRO A 74 -33.52 18.98 -7.47
CA PRO A 74 -32.73 17.78 -7.27
C PRO A 74 -33.39 16.59 -7.98
N VAL A 75 -32.82 16.19 -9.12
CA VAL A 75 -33.24 14.98 -9.81
C VAL A 75 -32.73 13.78 -9.00
N PRO A 76 -33.59 12.84 -8.56
CA PRO A 76 -33.14 11.61 -7.92
C PRO A 76 -32.17 10.87 -8.84
N ASN A 77 -31.03 10.42 -8.31
CA ASN A 77 -30.13 9.56 -9.07
C ASN A 77 -30.90 8.32 -9.55
N ALA A 78 -30.61 7.89 -10.77
CA ALA A 78 -31.11 6.63 -11.29
C ALA A 78 -30.77 5.48 -10.31
N PRO A 79 -31.67 4.50 -10.13
CA PRO A 79 -31.37 3.33 -9.32
C PRO A 79 -30.08 2.67 -9.82
N ALA A 80 -29.24 2.24 -8.87
CA ALA A 80 -27.98 1.59 -9.21
C ALA A 80 -28.27 0.32 -10.05
N PRO A 81 -27.54 0.08 -11.15
CA PRO A 81 -27.67 -1.16 -11.89
C PRO A 81 -27.31 -2.34 -11.00
N GLU A 82 -28.04 -3.45 -11.11
CA GLU A 82 -27.69 -4.70 -10.46
C GLU A 82 -26.42 -5.25 -11.13
N ILE A 83 -25.29 -5.16 -10.43
CA ILE A 83 -24.02 -5.73 -10.88
C ILE A 83 -24.03 -7.21 -10.49
N GLU A 84 -24.19 -8.09 -11.48
CA GLU A 84 -23.79 -9.49 -11.32
C GLU A 84 -22.27 -9.51 -11.17
N TRP A 85 -21.82 -9.76 -9.93
CA TRP A 85 -20.42 -10.07 -9.67
C TRP A 85 -20.11 -11.34 -10.45
N GLY A 86 -19.40 -11.18 -11.57
CA GLY A 86 -19.17 -12.22 -12.56
C GLY A 86 -18.39 -13.42 -12.00
N PRO A 87 -18.06 -14.38 -12.88
CA PRO A 87 -17.25 -15.51 -12.46
C PRO A 87 -15.90 -15.05 -11.92
N ALA A 88 -15.32 -15.84 -11.03
CA ALA A 88 -13.93 -15.67 -10.64
C ALA A 88 -13.02 -15.76 -11.88
N TYR A 89 -12.03 -14.88 -11.98
CA TYR A 89 -11.02 -14.89 -13.05
C TYR A 89 -9.62 -14.98 -12.45
N ASP A 90 -8.87 -16.04 -12.75
CA ASP A 90 -7.49 -16.15 -12.26
C ASP A 90 -6.56 -15.20 -13.03
N THR A 91 -6.13 -14.13 -12.37
CA THR A 91 -5.15 -13.16 -12.89
C THR A 91 -3.70 -13.66 -12.78
N GLY A 92 -3.50 -14.83 -12.19
CA GLY A 92 -2.20 -15.46 -11.96
C GLY A 92 -1.73 -15.34 -10.52
N SER A 93 -0.75 -16.16 -10.14
CA SER A 93 -0.20 -16.15 -8.78
C SER A 93 0.44 -14.81 -8.44
N ILE A 94 0.06 -14.24 -7.30
CA ILE A 94 0.61 -13.00 -6.74
C ILE A 94 1.19 -13.25 -5.34
N ALA A 95 1.94 -12.29 -4.81
CA ALA A 95 2.34 -12.32 -3.40
C ALA A 95 1.07 -12.36 -2.52
N GLY A 96 0.98 -13.32 -1.61
CA GLY A 96 -0.21 -13.52 -0.79
C GLY A 96 -1.31 -14.40 -1.42
N ALA A 97 -1.13 -14.88 -2.66
CA ALA A 97 -2.04 -15.85 -3.28
C ALA A 97 -1.30 -16.79 -4.24
N THR A 98 -0.45 -17.64 -3.68
CA THR A 98 0.45 -18.53 -4.42
C THR A 98 -0.03 -19.98 -4.51
N GLY A 99 -1.08 -20.32 -3.78
CA GLY A 99 -1.79 -21.59 -3.83
C GLY A 99 -2.30 -21.94 -5.23
N THR A 100 -2.64 -23.21 -5.39
CA THR A 100 -3.10 -23.75 -6.68
C THR A 100 -4.63 -23.69 -6.73
N PRO A 101 -5.22 -23.00 -7.72
CA PRO A 101 -6.65 -23.11 -7.97
C PRO A 101 -6.97 -24.44 -8.65
N GLU A 102 -8.16 -24.94 -8.40
CA GLU A 102 -8.73 -26.05 -9.14
C GLU A 102 -9.85 -25.55 -10.05
N THR A 103 -9.93 -26.18 -11.21
CA THR A 103 -10.89 -25.88 -12.26
C THR A 103 -11.73 -27.11 -12.55
N ALA A 104 -13.03 -26.93 -12.77
CA ALA A 104 -13.91 -27.99 -13.25
C ALA A 104 -13.61 -28.35 -14.72
N GLY A 105 -14.23 -29.44 -15.20
CA GLY A 105 -14.00 -29.93 -16.57
C GLY A 105 -14.48 -28.98 -17.68
N ASP A 106 -15.27 -27.98 -17.34
CA ASP A 106 -15.78 -26.92 -18.22
C ASP A 106 -14.92 -25.64 -18.21
N GLY A 107 -13.86 -25.60 -17.40
CA GLY A 107 -12.99 -24.42 -17.29
C GLY A 107 -13.39 -23.43 -16.18
N SER A 108 -14.46 -23.68 -15.42
CA SER A 108 -14.85 -22.82 -14.30
C SER A 108 -13.99 -23.05 -13.06
N LEU A 109 -13.60 -21.98 -12.37
CA LEU A 109 -12.88 -22.04 -11.10
C LEU A 109 -13.82 -22.55 -9.99
N VAL A 110 -13.38 -23.58 -9.26
CA VAL A 110 -14.21 -24.21 -8.22
C VAL A 110 -13.64 -24.04 -6.82
N ARG A 111 -12.32 -24.12 -6.65
CA ARG A 111 -11.71 -23.94 -5.34
C ARG A 111 -10.28 -23.45 -5.41
N TYR A 112 -9.80 -22.99 -4.27
CA TYR A 112 -8.42 -22.61 -4.04
C TYR A 112 -7.95 -23.15 -2.69
N VAL A 113 -6.74 -23.72 -2.65
CA VAL A 113 -6.14 -24.22 -1.41
C VAL A 113 -5.11 -23.22 -0.89
N VAL A 114 -5.36 -22.70 0.30
CA VAL A 114 -4.48 -21.73 0.98
C VAL A 114 -3.14 -22.37 1.31
N VAL A 115 -2.04 -21.69 0.97
CA VAL A 115 -0.67 -22.11 1.34
C VAL A 115 -0.01 -21.11 2.28
N SER A 116 1.20 -21.43 2.74
CA SER A 116 1.94 -20.55 3.65
C SER A 116 2.22 -19.19 3.02
N GLY A 117 1.85 -18.12 3.73
CA GLY A 117 2.05 -16.74 3.29
C GLY A 117 0.90 -16.19 2.46
N ASP A 118 -0.15 -16.98 2.22
CA ASP A 118 -1.37 -16.47 1.58
C ASP A 118 -2.24 -15.65 2.54
N SER A 119 -3.00 -14.71 2.01
CA SER A 119 -4.02 -13.95 2.73
C SER A 119 -5.35 -13.99 1.98
N PHE A 120 -6.47 -13.91 2.72
CA PHE A 120 -7.79 -13.94 2.09
C PHE A 120 -8.03 -12.76 1.13
N PHE A 121 -7.48 -11.59 1.47
CA PHE A 121 -7.58 -10.40 0.63
C PHE A 121 -6.83 -10.60 -0.69
N ASP A 122 -5.59 -11.08 -0.65
CA ASP A 122 -4.79 -11.28 -1.86
C ASP A 122 -5.39 -12.40 -2.73
N ILE A 123 -6.00 -13.42 -2.13
CA ILE A 123 -6.76 -14.45 -2.86
C ILE A 123 -7.93 -13.79 -3.61
N ALA A 124 -8.71 -12.93 -2.97
CA ALA A 124 -9.80 -12.20 -3.63
C ALA A 124 -9.29 -11.34 -4.80
N GLN A 125 -8.16 -10.64 -4.62
CA GLN A 125 -7.55 -9.83 -5.68
C GLN A 125 -7.09 -10.69 -6.86
N ARG A 126 -6.47 -11.84 -6.59
CA ARG A 126 -6.04 -12.78 -7.63
C ARG A 126 -7.20 -13.23 -8.51
N PHE A 127 -8.37 -13.46 -7.89
CA PHE A 127 -9.54 -13.98 -8.60
C PHE A 127 -10.49 -12.90 -9.12
N ASP A 128 -10.09 -11.62 -9.07
CA ASP A 128 -10.90 -10.46 -9.46
C ASP A 128 -12.28 -10.44 -8.79
N LEU A 129 -12.34 -10.84 -7.52
CA LEU A 129 -13.56 -10.89 -6.72
C LEU A 129 -13.52 -9.83 -5.62
N PRO A 130 -14.64 -9.12 -5.37
CA PRO A 130 -14.78 -8.36 -4.15
C PRO A 130 -14.67 -9.29 -2.94
N GLN A 131 -13.87 -8.90 -1.94
CA GLN A 131 -13.70 -9.69 -0.72
C GLN A 131 -15.03 -10.07 -0.06
N GLN A 132 -16.00 -9.15 -0.05
CA GLN A 132 -17.34 -9.40 0.49
C GLN A 132 -18.09 -10.49 -0.29
N GLN A 133 -17.94 -10.54 -1.61
CA GLN A 133 -18.54 -11.61 -2.42
C GLN A 133 -17.88 -12.95 -2.11
N LEU A 134 -16.55 -12.98 -2.01
CA LEU A 134 -15.82 -14.19 -1.64
C LEU A 134 -16.19 -14.68 -0.24
N LEU A 135 -16.43 -13.78 0.74
CA LEU A 135 -16.94 -14.14 2.07
C LEU A 135 -18.33 -14.76 2.01
N ARG A 136 -19.24 -14.22 1.18
CA ARG A 136 -20.59 -14.78 1.00
C ARG A 136 -20.58 -16.20 0.42
N MET A 137 -19.61 -16.48 -0.45
CA MET A 137 -19.38 -17.81 -1.01
C MET A 137 -18.71 -18.77 -0.01
N ASN A 138 -18.16 -18.22 1.09
CA ASN A 138 -17.36 -18.94 2.09
C ASN A 138 -17.81 -18.61 3.52
N PRO A 139 -19.04 -18.97 3.93
CA PRO A 139 -19.58 -18.64 5.26
C PRO A 139 -18.79 -19.28 6.43
N GLN A 140 -17.96 -20.28 6.15
CA GLN A 140 -17.01 -20.85 7.12
C GLN A 140 -15.84 -19.93 7.46
N ILE A 141 -15.63 -18.84 6.70
CA ILE A 141 -14.58 -17.86 6.95
C ILE A 141 -15.16 -16.77 7.83
N HIS A 142 -14.63 -16.69 9.04
CA HIS A 142 -15.02 -15.71 10.05
C HIS A 142 -14.11 -14.48 10.00
N ASP A 143 -14.43 -13.49 10.84
CA ASP A 143 -13.60 -12.31 11.07
C ASP A 143 -13.17 -11.61 9.77
N PHE A 144 -14.09 -11.54 8.80
CA PHE A 144 -13.89 -10.89 7.51
C PHE A 144 -12.67 -11.41 6.71
N GLY A 145 -12.24 -12.65 6.97
CA GLY A 145 -11.06 -13.23 6.33
C GLY A 145 -9.73 -12.74 6.88
N GLU A 146 -9.71 -12.14 8.08
CA GLU A 146 -8.49 -11.76 8.79
C GLU A 146 -7.60 -12.97 9.10
N THR A 147 -8.22 -14.14 9.31
CA THR A 147 -7.50 -15.39 9.59
C THR A 147 -7.89 -16.46 8.58
N VAL A 148 -6.91 -16.92 7.81
CA VAL A 148 -7.00 -18.13 6.99
C VAL A 148 -5.88 -19.10 7.35
N TYR A 149 -6.18 -20.39 7.29
CA TYR A 149 -5.24 -21.44 7.66
C TYR A 149 -4.69 -22.15 6.45
N ILE A 150 -3.43 -22.60 6.54
CA ILE A 150 -2.81 -23.42 5.50
C ILE A 150 -3.65 -24.70 5.30
N GLY A 151 -3.93 -25.04 4.04
CA GLY A 151 -4.79 -26.16 3.66
C GLY A 151 -6.28 -25.86 3.71
N GLN A 152 -6.69 -24.66 4.14
CA GLN A 152 -8.08 -24.23 4.06
C GLN A 152 -8.50 -24.13 2.60
N VAL A 153 -9.70 -24.63 2.32
CA VAL A 153 -10.29 -24.59 0.97
C VAL A 153 -11.21 -23.38 0.88
N ILE A 154 -10.94 -22.54 -0.11
CA ILE A 154 -11.77 -21.39 -0.48
C ILE A 154 -12.60 -21.80 -1.69
N ASN A 155 -13.92 -21.69 -1.58
CA ASN A 155 -14.86 -21.82 -2.68
C ASN A 155 -14.71 -20.64 -3.64
N LEU A 156 -14.53 -20.92 -4.93
CA LEU A 156 -14.48 -19.93 -6.01
C LEU A 156 -15.69 -20.00 -6.94
N ASP A 157 -16.61 -20.93 -6.69
CA ASP A 157 -17.85 -21.04 -7.46
C ASP A 157 -18.81 -19.91 -7.07
N TRP A 158 -18.81 -18.85 -7.88
CA TRP A 158 -19.67 -17.67 -7.74
C TRP A 158 -21.16 -17.98 -7.83
N THR A 159 -21.55 -19.13 -8.40
CA THR A 159 -22.95 -19.59 -8.44
C THR A 159 -23.39 -20.20 -7.11
N GLN A 160 -22.44 -20.63 -6.29
CA GLN A 160 -22.67 -21.17 -4.95
C GLN A 160 -22.53 -20.05 -3.91
N THR A 161 -23.53 -19.16 -3.88
CA THR A 161 -23.69 -18.21 -2.77
C THR A 161 -24.42 -18.94 -1.63
N GLY A 162 -23.90 -18.86 -0.40
CA GLY A 162 -24.47 -19.55 0.77
C GLY A 162 -25.86 -19.08 1.17
#